data_AF-A0A396ADE0-F1
#
_entry.id   AF-A0A396ADE0-F1
#
_cell.length_a   1.000
_cell.length_b   1.000
_cell.length_c   1.000
_cell.angle_alpha   90.00
_cell.angle_beta   90.00
_cell.angle_gamma   90.00
#
_symmetry.space_group_name_H-M   'P 1'
#
loop_
_entity.id
_entity.type
_entity.pdbx_description
1 polymer ?
#
loop_
_entity_poly.entity_id
_entity_poly.type
_entity_poly.pdbx_seq_one_letter_code
_entity_poly.pdbx_strand_id
1 'polypeptide(L)'
;MLHKNTYFICELILRWRLIMLKKGWVIGLMLARICVSSQSVLGMESKSDKCIITENNTDEIVSFLNENVKENLNYNDEAAEQWKYLVAKGYIYMDSDGHLKLQQVEDGIEALSLDIYRKQLDNWNLGLDLHVLEWDEKAKMLYTPEITADVLDNVTDILLENEADNAEPLEDISRGIAHNCNYAKWNIGTTCAQNYNIIKKFYNSLLVAQQPNSGVNPWLSTATYWVGFVREGGAWDYKVQKNYQTFCCTFGGVSGQDRSAEWIGNYNYGYTGKFLFDLNTLHMGSYVVSGMDPKDKTTDWPAIDKGYSHAP
;
A
#
# COMPACT_ATOMS: atom_id res chain seq x y z
N MET A 1 4.57 19.61 7.05
CA MET A 1 3.79 18.36 6.88
C MET A 1 4.17 17.62 5.58
N LEU A 2 5.45 17.64 5.14
CA LEU A 2 5.81 17.34 3.73
C LEU A 2 7.18 16.65 3.52
N HIS A 3 7.76 16.03 4.55
CA HIS A 3 9.15 15.51 4.50
C HIS A 3 9.41 14.15 5.19
N LYS A 4 8.42 13.50 5.81
CA LYS A 4 8.64 12.25 6.57
C LYS A 4 8.28 10.99 5.77
N ASN A 5 7.16 10.98 5.05
CA ASN A 5 6.66 9.81 4.31
C ASN A 5 7.67 9.24 3.30
N THR A 6 8.49 10.09 2.68
CA THR A 6 9.51 9.69 1.70
C THR A 6 10.59 8.77 2.30
N TYR A 7 10.87 8.85 3.61
CA TYR A 7 11.90 8.03 4.25
C TYR A 7 11.46 6.61 4.54
N PHE A 8 10.19 6.37 4.88
CA PHE A 8 9.70 5.02 5.22
C PHE A 8 9.66 4.09 4.00
N ILE A 9 9.26 4.61 2.83
CA ILE A 9 9.35 3.88 1.56
C ILE A 9 10.81 3.57 1.17
N CYS A 10 11.73 4.52 1.40
CA CYS A 10 13.17 4.26 1.21
C CYS A 10 13.70 3.18 2.17
N GLU A 11 13.34 3.21 3.46
CA GLU A 11 13.68 2.15 4.43
C GLU A 11 13.18 0.78 3.96
N LEU A 12 11.92 0.65 3.54
CA LEU A 12 11.38 -0.59 2.99
C LEU A 12 12.20 -1.05 1.77
N ILE A 13 12.24 -0.27 0.69
CA ILE A 13 12.82 -0.75 -0.58
C ILE A 13 14.34 -0.95 -0.47
N LEU A 14 15.06 -0.21 0.39
CA LEU A 14 16.47 -0.47 0.69
C LEU A 14 16.67 -1.78 1.47
N ARG A 15 15.81 -2.08 2.47
CA ARG A 15 15.81 -3.40 3.13
C ARG A 15 15.53 -4.52 2.12
N TRP A 16 14.62 -4.32 1.16
CA TRP A 16 14.32 -5.32 0.13
C TRP A 16 15.48 -5.55 -0.84
N ARG A 17 16.16 -4.50 -1.31
CA ARG A 17 17.30 -4.65 -2.24
C ARG A 17 18.45 -5.42 -1.57
N LEU A 18 18.61 -5.27 -0.25
CA LEU A 18 19.49 -6.09 0.58
C LEU A 18 19.02 -7.55 0.79
N ILE A 19 17.74 -7.86 0.59
CA ILE A 19 17.19 -9.23 0.66
C ILE A 19 17.29 -9.94 -0.70
N MET A 20 16.96 -9.26 -1.80
CA MET A 20 17.14 -9.78 -3.17
C MET A 20 18.58 -10.26 -3.44
N LEU A 21 19.58 -9.57 -2.87
CA LEU A 21 20.99 -9.95 -2.98
C LEU A 21 21.40 -11.19 -2.14
N LYS A 22 20.61 -11.64 -1.16
CA LYS A 22 20.99 -12.75 -0.27
C LYS A 22 21.05 -14.12 -0.95
N LYS A 23 20.51 -14.28 -2.16
CA LYS A 23 20.59 -15.55 -2.92
C LYS A 23 22.00 -15.81 -3.52
N GLY A 24 23.01 -14.96 -3.25
CA GLY A 24 24.37 -15.13 -3.76
C GLY A 24 25.50 -14.57 -2.87
N TRP A 25 25.88 -15.33 -1.83
CA TRP A 25 27.08 -15.14 -0.99
C TRP A 25 27.07 -13.90 -0.04
N VAL A 26 27.96 -13.95 0.96
CA VAL A 26 27.87 -13.15 2.19
C VAL A 26 28.62 -11.82 2.10
N ILE A 27 27.97 -10.73 2.52
CA ILE A 27 28.48 -9.72 3.48
C ILE A 27 27.29 -8.92 4.03
N GLY A 28 27.14 -8.88 5.35
CA GLY A 28 26.23 -7.94 6.02
C GLY A 28 27.03 -6.74 6.54
N LEU A 29 26.84 -5.55 5.95
CA LEU A 29 27.23 -4.23 6.50
C LEU A 29 26.83 -3.11 5.51
N MET A 30 25.58 -2.60 5.60
CA MET A 30 25.14 -1.42 4.84
C MET A 30 24.44 -0.31 5.66
N LEU A 31 24.32 -0.46 6.98
CA LEU A 31 23.98 0.66 7.87
C LEU A 31 25.20 1.56 8.22
N ALA A 32 26.42 1.18 7.80
CA ALA A 32 27.68 1.82 8.23
C ALA A 32 28.59 2.29 7.07
N ARG A 33 28.07 2.47 5.85
CA ARG A 33 28.87 2.87 4.66
C ARG A 33 28.27 3.98 3.78
N ILE A 34 27.37 4.80 4.33
CA ILE A 34 27.11 6.15 3.79
C ILE A 34 28.11 7.17 4.38
N CYS A 35 28.75 6.85 5.51
CA CYS A 35 29.89 7.62 6.02
C CYS A 35 31.22 7.21 5.37
N VAL A 36 32.11 8.22 5.25
CA VAL A 36 33.52 8.14 4.82
C VAL A 36 33.80 7.85 3.33
N SER A 37 33.70 8.90 2.50
CA SER A 37 34.74 9.20 1.49
C SER A 37 34.77 10.69 1.08
N SER A 38 34.97 11.62 2.02
CA SER A 38 35.02 13.07 1.73
C SER A 38 36.05 13.85 2.54
N GLN A 39 37.33 13.55 2.32
CA GLN A 39 38.48 14.46 2.49
C GLN A 39 39.47 14.09 1.35
N SER A 40 40.01 15.02 0.56
CA SER A 40 40.34 16.41 0.87
C SER A 40 40.54 17.29 -0.40
N VAL A 41 40.76 18.61 -0.17
CA VAL A 41 41.35 19.61 -1.08
C VAL A 41 40.49 20.16 -2.25
N LEU A 42 39.94 21.36 -2.00
CA LEU A 42 39.86 22.56 -2.87
C LEU A 42 39.47 22.41 -4.36
N GLY A 43 38.30 22.96 -4.73
CA GLY A 43 38.10 23.54 -6.07
C GLY A 43 36.67 23.52 -6.62
N MET A 44 36.17 24.71 -6.98
CA MET A 44 34.99 24.98 -7.83
C MET A 44 33.59 24.65 -7.27
N GLU A 45 32.59 25.34 -7.82
CA GLU A 45 31.22 25.40 -7.32
C GLU A 45 30.26 24.51 -8.13
N SER A 46 29.25 23.95 -7.46
CA SER A 46 27.87 24.00 -7.95
C SER A 46 26.88 23.85 -6.79
N LYS A 47 25.70 24.48 -6.89
CA LYS A 47 24.62 24.33 -5.90
C LYS A 47 23.82 23.07 -6.20
N SER A 48 23.76 22.15 -5.24
CA SER A 48 22.74 21.11 -5.16
C SER A 48 22.49 20.81 -3.68
N ASP A 49 21.23 20.86 -3.26
CA ASP A 49 20.84 20.70 -1.86
C ASP A 49 20.94 19.23 -1.45
N LYS A 50 22.08 18.87 -0.84
CA LYS A 50 22.30 17.54 -0.28
C LYS A 50 21.57 17.44 1.05
N CYS A 51 20.55 16.59 1.13
CA CYS A 51 19.98 16.19 2.40
C CYS A 51 21.02 15.37 3.18
N ILE A 52 21.38 15.84 4.38
CA ILE A 52 22.35 15.18 5.27
C ILE A 52 21.58 14.81 6.54
N ILE A 53 21.50 13.51 6.82
CA ILE A 53 21.02 12.97 8.09
C ILE A 53 22.23 12.56 8.92
N THR A 54 22.25 12.96 10.18
CA THR A 54 23.23 12.57 11.20
C THR A 54 22.56 11.69 12.26
N GLU A 55 23.34 10.99 13.07
CA GLU A 55 22.82 10.03 14.06
C GLU A 55 21.86 10.71 15.07
N ASN A 56 22.11 11.96 15.48
CA ASN A 56 21.19 12.76 16.31
C ASN A 56 19.80 12.93 15.70
N ASN A 57 19.70 13.03 14.37
CA ASN A 57 18.42 13.19 13.70
C ASN A 57 17.60 11.89 13.76
N THR A 58 18.21 10.72 14.04
CA THR A 58 17.50 9.44 14.11
C THR A 58 16.55 9.41 15.31
N ASP A 59 17.03 9.85 16.47
CA ASP A 59 16.22 9.94 17.70
C ASP A 59 15.18 11.07 17.58
N GLU A 60 15.51 12.21 16.94
CA GLU A 60 14.52 13.23 16.60
C GLU A 60 13.45 12.71 15.61
N ILE A 61 13.80 11.87 14.64
CA ILE A 61 12.85 11.26 13.69
C ILE A 61 11.96 10.22 14.39
N VAL A 62 12.51 9.40 15.28
CA VAL A 62 11.72 8.44 16.08
C VAL A 62 10.81 9.17 17.06
N SER A 63 11.28 10.24 17.71
CA SER A 63 10.44 11.13 18.53
C SER A 63 9.35 11.80 17.68
N PHE A 64 9.70 12.34 16.51
CA PHE A 64 8.76 12.93 15.55
C PHE A 64 7.63 11.95 15.23
N LEU A 65 7.98 10.74 14.83
CA LEU A 65 7.01 9.70 14.46
C LEU A 65 6.12 9.36 15.66
N ASN A 66 6.69 9.17 16.86
CA ASN A 66 5.93 8.89 18.08
C ASN A 66 5.04 10.04 18.57
N GLU A 67 5.38 11.30 18.27
CA GLU A 67 4.57 12.47 18.59
C GLU A 67 3.48 12.72 17.54
N ASN A 68 3.78 12.60 16.24
CA ASN A 68 2.79 12.82 15.19
C ASN A 68 1.88 11.61 14.91
N VAL A 69 2.24 10.40 15.35
CA VAL A 69 1.27 9.32 15.53
C VAL A 69 0.25 9.71 16.61
N LYS A 70 0.67 10.33 17.72
CA LYS A 70 -0.26 10.79 18.77
C LYS A 70 -1.18 11.93 18.31
N GLU A 71 -0.67 12.91 17.56
CA GLU A 71 -1.46 14.07 17.11
C GLU A 71 -2.64 13.75 16.17
N ASN A 72 -2.68 12.55 15.57
CA ASN A 72 -3.79 12.14 14.67
C ASN A 72 -4.78 11.15 15.32
N LEU A 73 -4.60 10.81 16.61
CA LEU A 73 -5.48 9.90 17.33
C LEU A 73 -6.75 10.61 17.81
N ASN A 74 -7.72 10.75 16.90
CA ASN A 74 -9.11 11.02 17.28
C ASN A 74 -9.76 9.73 17.81
N TYR A 75 -9.21 9.24 18.93
CA TYR A 75 -9.78 8.16 19.74
C TYR A 75 -11.12 8.64 20.31
N ASN A 76 -12.18 7.87 20.08
CA ASN A 76 -13.53 8.24 20.49
C ASN A 76 -13.95 7.40 21.69
N ASP A 77 -14.07 8.04 22.86
CA ASP A 77 -14.50 7.40 24.11
C ASP A 77 -15.83 6.63 23.95
N GLU A 78 -16.79 7.14 23.16
CA GLU A 78 -18.08 6.47 22.93
C GLU A 78 -17.91 5.16 22.15
N ALA A 79 -17.05 5.18 21.11
CA ALA A 79 -16.73 3.98 20.32
C ALA A 79 -15.90 2.98 21.15
N ALA A 80 -15.00 3.47 21.99
CA ALA A 80 -14.17 2.65 22.85
C ALA A 80 -14.96 1.97 23.99
N GLU A 81 -15.85 2.70 24.67
CA GLU A 81 -16.76 2.11 25.67
C GLU A 81 -17.76 1.15 25.03
N GLN A 82 -18.30 1.47 23.84
CA GLN A 82 -19.14 0.52 23.11
C GLN A 82 -18.36 -0.76 22.75
N TRP A 83 -17.13 -0.64 22.23
CA TRP A 83 -16.29 -1.79 21.90
C TRP A 83 -16.02 -2.66 23.14
N LYS A 84 -15.58 -2.05 24.24
CA LYS A 84 -15.36 -2.73 25.54
C LYS A 84 -16.62 -3.46 25.99
N TYR A 85 -17.79 -2.81 25.90
CA TYR A 85 -19.08 -3.42 26.23
C TYR A 85 -19.40 -4.63 25.33
N LEU A 86 -19.24 -4.51 24.00
CA LEU A 86 -19.56 -5.58 23.06
C LEU A 86 -18.65 -6.80 23.24
N VAL A 87 -17.35 -6.60 23.48
CA VAL A 87 -16.42 -7.71 23.74
C VAL A 87 -16.61 -8.30 25.14
N ALA A 88 -16.84 -7.48 26.18
CA ALA A 88 -17.11 -7.96 27.55
C ALA A 88 -18.44 -8.75 27.66
N LYS A 89 -19.37 -8.53 26.74
CA LYS A 89 -20.60 -9.32 26.59
C LYS A 89 -20.43 -10.56 25.71
N GLY A 90 -19.29 -10.74 25.05
CA GLY A 90 -19.05 -11.82 24.08
C GLY A 90 -19.74 -11.62 22.72
N TYR A 91 -20.32 -10.45 22.45
CA TYR A 91 -20.95 -10.16 21.16
C TYR A 91 -19.93 -10.03 20.04
N ILE A 92 -18.76 -9.43 20.31
CA ILE A 92 -17.59 -9.46 19.43
C ILE A 92 -16.56 -10.41 20.06
N TYR A 93 -16.09 -11.40 19.30
CA TYR A 93 -15.13 -12.39 19.75
C TYR A 93 -14.26 -12.91 18.60
N MET A 94 -13.07 -13.42 18.94
CA MET A 94 -12.22 -14.20 18.03
C MET A 94 -12.68 -15.67 18.07
N ASP A 95 -12.88 -16.30 16.91
CA ASP A 95 -13.22 -17.72 16.80
C ASP A 95 -11.99 -18.66 16.86
N SER A 96 -12.19 -19.94 16.57
CA SER A 96 -11.11 -20.95 16.53
C SER A 96 -10.09 -20.73 15.41
N ASP A 97 -10.46 -19.97 14.38
CA ASP A 97 -9.75 -19.91 13.11
C ASP A 97 -8.93 -18.60 13.01
N GLY A 98 -9.05 -17.72 14.02
CA GLY A 98 -8.34 -16.44 14.11
C GLY A 98 -9.16 -15.24 13.65
N HIS A 99 -10.48 -15.40 13.45
CA HIS A 99 -11.34 -14.36 12.89
C HIS A 99 -12.26 -13.70 13.91
N LEU A 100 -12.44 -12.39 13.78
CA LEU A 100 -13.50 -11.65 14.45
C LEU A 100 -14.87 -12.04 13.90
N LYS A 101 -15.77 -12.46 14.79
CA LYS A 101 -17.20 -12.66 14.52
C LYS A 101 -18.05 -11.73 15.39
N LEU A 102 -19.26 -11.45 14.92
CA LEU A 102 -20.29 -10.71 15.65
C LEU A 102 -21.50 -11.62 15.86
N GLN A 103 -21.79 -11.97 17.11
CA GLN A 103 -22.98 -12.76 17.47
C GLN A 103 -24.27 -11.94 17.32
N GLN A 104 -25.42 -12.61 17.30
CA GLN A 104 -26.71 -11.94 17.55
C GLN A 104 -26.71 -11.31 18.95
N VAL A 105 -27.32 -10.14 19.06
CA VAL A 105 -27.25 -9.23 20.22
C VAL A 105 -28.63 -9.09 20.86
N GLU A 106 -28.69 -8.89 22.19
CA GLU A 106 -29.93 -8.62 22.92
C GLU A 106 -30.65 -7.33 22.44
N ASP A 107 -31.98 -7.33 22.46
CA ASP A 107 -32.80 -6.17 22.10
C ASP A 107 -32.50 -4.95 22.99
N GLY A 108 -32.19 -3.81 22.38
CA GLY A 108 -31.96 -2.53 23.05
C GLY A 108 -30.58 -1.90 22.80
N ILE A 109 -29.63 -2.63 22.20
CA ILE A 109 -28.38 -2.06 21.67
C ILE A 109 -28.66 -1.54 20.26
N GLU A 110 -28.24 -0.30 19.96
CA GLU A 110 -28.60 0.36 18.70
C GLU A 110 -28.05 -0.38 17.47
N ALA A 111 -28.95 -1.00 16.70
CA ALA A 111 -28.62 -1.81 15.53
C ALA A 111 -27.74 -1.09 14.51
N LEU A 112 -27.89 0.23 14.37
CA LEU A 112 -27.09 1.07 13.46
C LEU A 112 -25.58 0.99 13.75
N SER A 113 -25.19 0.90 15.03
CA SER A 113 -23.79 0.78 15.45
C SER A 113 -23.21 -0.61 15.20
N LEU A 114 -23.97 -1.67 15.48
CA LEU A 114 -23.63 -3.06 15.14
C LEU A 114 -23.47 -3.27 13.63
N ASP A 115 -24.26 -2.55 12.85
CA ASP A 115 -24.19 -2.51 11.40
C ASP A 115 -22.90 -1.88 10.85
N ILE A 116 -22.29 -0.93 11.57
CA ILE A 116 -20.98 -0.36 11.21
C ILE A 116 -19.90 -1.43 11.38
N TYR A 117 -19.87 -2.11 12.53
CA TYR A 117 -18.92 -3.21 12.77
C TYR A 117 -19.11 -4.36 11.77
N ARG A 118 -20.35 -4.82 11.54
CA ARG A 118 -20.62 -5.93 10.61
C ARG A 118 -20.17 -5.64 9.17
N LYS A 119 -20.23 -4.38 8.73
CA LYS A 119 -19.74 -3.95 7.39
C LYS A 119 -18.21 -3.84 7.30
N GLN A 120 -17.50 -3.91 8.42
CA GLN A 120 -16.04 -3.80 8.51
C GLN A 120 -15.35 -5.16 8.74
N LEU A 121 -16.04 -6.14 9.37
CA LEU A 121 -15.47 -7.44 9.75
C LEU A 121 -14.67 -8.12 8.64
N ASP A 122 -15.18 -8.16 7.41
CA ASP A 122 -14.52 -8.84 6.29
C ASP A 122 -13.15 -8.21 5.97
N ASN A 123 -13.03 -6.87 6.02
CA ASN A 123 -11.75 -6.18 5.84
C ASN A 123 -10.83 -6.32 7.06
N TRP A 124 -11.38 -6.50 8.27
CA TRP A 124 -10.59 -6.69 9.48
C TRP A 124 -10.02 -8.10 9.59
N ASN A 125 -10.81 -9.10 9.20
CA ASN A 125 -10.38 -10.49 9.07
C ASN A 125 -9.34 -10.61 7.97
N LEU A 126 -9.57 -10.02 6.79
CA LEU A 126 -8.54 -9.87 5.76
C LEU A 126 -7.27 -9.19 6.32
N GLY A 127 -7.40 -8.18 7.18
CA GLY A 127 -6.25 -7.55 7.84
C GLY A 127 -5.46 -8.49 8.78
N LEU A 128 -6.15 -9.42 9.45
CA LEU A 128 -5.57 -10.45 10.31
C LEU A 128 -4.90 -11.56 9.49
N ASP A 129 -5.55 -12.07 8.44
CA ASP A 129 -5.03 -13.06 7.49
C ASP A 129 -3.73 -12.58 6.82
N LEU A 130 -3.71 -11.31 6.44
CA LEU A 130 -2.56 -10.62 5.86
C LEU A 130 -1.47 -10.26 6.89
N HIS A 131 -1.70 -10.48 8.18
CA HIS A 131 -0.82 -10.06 9.29
C HIS A 131 -0.46 -8.56 9.27
N VAL A 132 -1.34 -7.72 8.70
CA VAL A 132 -1.26 -6.25 8.80
C VAL A 132 -2.09 -5.70 9.96
N LEU A 133 -2.85 -6.58 10.62
CA LEU A 133 -3.43 -6.44 11.95
C LEU A 133 -3.09 -7.67 12.79
N GLU A 134 -3.06 -7.50 14.11
CA GLU A 134 -3.02 -8.57 15.11
C GLU A 134 -4.04 -8.29 16.24
N TRP A 135 -4.32 -9.30 17.07
CA TRP A 135 -5.25 -9.23 18.20
C TRP A 135 -4.51 -9.30 19.55
N ASP A 136 -4.58 -8.23 20.34
CA ASP A 136 -4.12 -8.28 21.74
C ASP A 136 -5.22 -8.92 22.60
N GLU A 137 -5.01 -10.18 22.96
CA GLU A 137 -5.92 -10.96 23.79
C GLU A 137 -6.07 -10.44 25.24
N LYS A 138 -5.13 -9.63 25.73
CA LYS A 138 -5.20 -8.98 27.05
C LYS A 138 -5.94 -7.65 27.00
N ALA A 139 -5.66 -6.82 25.98
CA ALA A 139 -6.37 -5.55 25.77
C ALA A 139 -7.75 -5.74 25.12
N LYS A 140 -7.99 -6.90 24.50
CA LYS A 140 -9.19 -7.22 23.71
C LYS A 140 -9.41 -6.24 22.56
N MET A 141 -8.33 -5.97 21.82
CA MET A 141 -8.25 -4.92 20.80
C MET A 141 -7.38 -5.35 19.60
N LEU A 142 -7.72 -4.86 18.41
CA LEU A 142 -6.88 -4.95 17.21
C LEU A 142 -5.72 -3.94 17.29
N TYR A 143 -4.54 -4.29 16.80
CA TYR A 143 -3.43 -3.35 16.57
C TYR A 143 -2.72 -3.62 15.25
N THR A 144 -1.91 -2.68 14.77
CA THR A 144 -0.99 -2.91 13.64
C THR A 144 0.36 -3.40 14.17
N PRO A 145 0.84 -4.61 13.81
CA PRO A 145 2.13 -5.14 14.26
C PRO A 145 3.33 -4.48 13.56
N GLU A 146 4.55 -4.90 13.91
CA GLU A 146 5.74 -4.54 13.13
C GLU A 146 5.69 -5.21 11.76
N ILE A 147 5.64 -4.40 10.70
CA ILE A 147 5.62 -4.90 9.32
C ILE A 147 7.02 -5.39 8.92
N THR A 148 7.19 -6.71 8.91
CA THR A 148 8.42 -7.38 8.46
C THR A 148 8.42 -7.62 6.94
N ALA A 149 9.54 -8.12 6.41
CA ALA A 149 9.58 -8.59 5.02
C ALA A 149 8.68 -9.82 4.81
N ASP A 150 8.69 -10.75 5.77
CA ASP A 150 7.95 -12.01 5.71
C ASP A 150 6.42 -11.78 5.73
N VAL A 151 5.96 -10.79 6.52
CA VAL A 151 4.56 -10.30 6.49
C VAL A 151 4.19 -9.82 5.09
N LEU A 152 5.05 -9.03 4.44
CA LEU A 152 4.74 -8.49 3.12
C LEU A 152 4.82 -9.55 2.00
N ASP A 153 5.72 -10.53 2.09
CA ASP A 153 5.73 -11.66 1.16
C ASP A 153 4.41 -12.47 1.31
N ASN A 154 3.98 -12.78 2.53
CA ASN A 154 2.67 -13.40 2.82
C ASN A 154 1.48 -12.57 2.27
N VAL A 155 1.50 -11.24 2.44
CA VAL A 155 0.50 -10.33 1.84
C VAL A 155 0.48 -10.45 0.31
N THR A 156 1.63 -10.66 -0.32
CA THR A 156 1.73 -10.74 -1.79
C THR A 156 1.12 -12.04 -2.30
N ASP A 157 1.45 -13.15 -1.65
CA ASP A 157 0.99 -14.50 -2.03
C ASP A 157 -0.53 -14.63 -1.81
N ILE A 158 -1.06 -14.20 -0.65
CA ILE A 158 -2.50 -14.24 -0.36
C ILE A 158 -3.30 -13.40 -1.36
N LEU A 159 -2.82 -12.21 -1.76
CA LEU A 159 -3.53 -11.36 -2.72
C LEU A 159 -3.46 -11.90 -4.15
N LEU A 160 -2.40 -12.64 -4.49
CA LEU A 160 -2.29 -13.34 -5.77
C LEU A 160 -3.29 -14.50 -5.87
N GLU A 161 -3.43 -15.31 -4.84
CA GLU A 161 -4.39 -16.41 -4.80
C GLU A 161 -5.84 -15.88 -4.90
N ASN A 162 -6.17 -14.84 -4.11
CA ASN A 162 -7.49 -14.21 -4.14
C ASN A 162 -7.84 -13.57 -5.51
N GLU A 163 -6.90 -12.90 -6.18
CA GLU A 163 -7.16 -12.31 -7.50
C GLU A 163 -7.18 -13.36 -8.63
N ALA A 164 -6.46 -14.48 -8.48
CA ALA A 164 -6.50 -15.59 -9.45
C ALA A 164 -7.89 -16.25 -9.52
N ASP A 165 -8.53 -16.48 -8.37
CA ASP A 165 -9.89 -17.03 -8.28
C ASP A 165 -10.98 -16.05 -8.77
N ASN A 166 -10.69 -14.74 -8.78
CA ASN A 166 -11.61 -13.68 -9.21
C ASN A 166 -11.32 -13.15 -10.64
N ALA A 167 -10.40 -13.77 -11.37
CA ALA A 167 -9.95 -13.28 -12.68
C ALA A 167 -11.02 -13.46 -13.79
N GLU A 168 -11.83 -12.42 -14.04
CA GLU A 168 -12.74 -12.41 -15.19
C GLU A 168 -11.98 -12.63 -16.52
N PRO A 169 -12.52 -13.43 -17.45
CA PRO A 169 -11.90 -13.65 -18.75
C PRO A 169 -11.84 -12.35 -19.54
N LEU A 170 -10.64 -12.00 -20.04
CA LEU A 170 -10.44 -10.87 -20.95
C LEU A 170 -11.43 -10.97 -22.13
N GLU A 171 -12.24 -9.92 -22.35
CA GLU A 171 -13.24 -9.92 -23.43
C GLU A 171 -12.61 -10.26 -24.78
N ASP A 172 -13.15 -11.29 -25.43
CA ASP A 172 -12.53 -11.93 -26.60
C ASP A 172 -12.47 -10.99 -27.83
N ILE A 173 -11.55 -11.32 -28.74
CA ILE A 173 -11.02 -10.46 -29.80
C ILE A 173 -12.04 -10.27 -30.94
N SER A 174 -13.08 -9.50 -30.67
CA SER A 174 -14.07 -9.01 -31.62
C SER A 174 -13.45 -8.03 -32.62
N ARG A 175 -12.77 -8.58 -33.65
CA ARG A 175 -12.31 -7.85 -34.84
C ARG A 175 -13.51 -7.20 -35.56
N GLY A 176 -13.80 -5.93 -35.25
CA GLY A 176 -15.11 -5.35 -35.53
C GLY A 176 -15.19 -3.83 -35.67
N ILE A 177 -14.25 -3.21 -36.42
CA ILE A 177 -14.43 -1.90 -37.09
C ILE A 177 -14.47 -0.64 -36.17
N ALA A 178 -14.07 0.51 -36.73
CA ALA A 178 -14.27 1.88 -36.23
C ALA A 178 -13.50 2.37 -34.97
N HIS A 179 -12.34 1.81 -34.62
CA HIS A 179 -11.26 2.55 -33.93
C HIS A 179 -9.88 2.02 -34.38
N ASN A 180 -8.85 2.88 -34.36
CA ASN A 180 -7.57 2.67 -35.08
C ASN A 180 -6.55 1.71 -34.42
N CYS A 181 -6.98 0.71 -33.65
CA CYS A 181 -6.08 -0.20 -32.93
C CYS A 181 -6.26 -1.67 -33.34
N ASN A 182 -5.16 -2.44 -33.31
CA ASN A 182 -5.14 -3.87 -33.67
C ASN A 182 -4.98 -4.81 -32.46
N TYR A 183 -5.01 -4.26 -31.24
CA TYR A 183 -4.75 -4.97 -29.98
C TYR A 183 -6.05 -5.29 -29.21
N ALA A 184 -5.96 -6.22 -28.26
CA ALA A 184 -7.05 -6.49 -27.31
C ALA A 184 -7.41 -5.20 -26.55
N LYS A 185 -8.71 -4.98 -26.31
CA LYS A 185 -9.20 -3.75 -25.65
C LYS A 185 -9.10 -3.88 -24.14
N TRP A 186 -8.75 -2.80 -23.44
CA TRP A 186 -8.79 -2.76 -21.98
C TRP A 186 -9.22 -1.37 -21.48
N ASN A 187 -10.37 -1.30 -20.79
CA ASN A 187 -10.80 -0.09 -20.10
C ASN A 187 -10.03 0.07 -18.76
N ILE A 188 -8.74 0.36 -18.86
CA ILE A 188 -7.85 0.52 -17.70
C ILE A 188 -8.32 1.65 -16.78
N GLY A 189 -9.05 2.65 -17.29
CA GLY A 189 -9.66 3.70 -16.47
C GLY A 189 -10.65 3.15 -15.45
N THR A 190 -11.50 2.19 -15.86
CA THR A 190 -12.41 1.50 -14.94
C THR A 190 -11.66 0.57 -13.99
N THR A 191 -10.67 -0.20 -14.48
CA THR A 191 -9.85 -1.08 -13.61
C THR A 191 -9.12 -0.28 -12.52
N CYS A 192 -8.44 0.81 -12.86
CA CYS A 192 -7.73 1.64 -11.87
C CYS A 192 -8.69 2.29 -10.86
N ALA A 193 -9.92 2.64 -11.28
CA ALA A 193 -10.95 3.14 -10.38
C ALA A 193 -11.51 2.04 -9.45
N GLN A 194 -11.61 0.78 -9.90
CA GLN A 194 -11.95 -0.37 -9.05
C GLN A 194 -10.85 -0.60 -8.01
N ASN A 195 -9.60 -0.69 -8.47
CA ASN A 195 -8.40 -0.85 -7.63
C ASN A 195 -8.27 0.24 -6.56
N TYR A 196 -8.45 1.52 -6.92
CA TYR A 196 -8.45 2.64 -5.98
C TYR A 196 -9.53 2.48 -4.90
N ASN A 197 -10.71 1.99 -5.27
CA ASN A 197 -11.79 1.75 -4.32
C ASN A 197 -11.55 0.53 -3.41
N ILE A 198 -10.75 -0.47 -3.83
CA ILE A 198 -10.30 -1.56 -2.94
C ILE A 198 -9.43 -0.99 -1.82
N ILE A 199 -8.37 -0.25 -2.16
CA ILE A 199 -7.47 0.39 -1.18
C ILE A 199 -8.23 1.35 -0.24
N LYS A 200 -9.13 2.17 -0.81
CA LYS A 200 -9.91 3.14 -0.04
C LYS A 200 -10.94 2.49 0.90
N LYS A 201 -11.56 1.36 0.51
CA LYS A 201 -12.44 0.58 1.39
C LYS A 201 -11.65 0.03 2.59
N PHE A 202 -10.50 -0.59 2.33
CA PHE A 202 -9.65 -1.17 3.37
C PHE A 202 -9.22 -0.10 4.39
N TYR A 203 -8.66 1.02 3.93
CA TYR A 203 -8.29 2.15 4.79
C TYR A 203 -9.45 2.70 5.62
N ASN A 204 -10.62 2.90 5.01
CA ASN A 204 -11.80 3.38 5.71
C ASN A 204 -12.27 2.38 6.78
N SER A 205 -12.14 1.08 6.54
CA SER A 205 -12.42 0.05 7.54
C SER A 205 -11.42 0.12 8.70
N LEU A 206 -10.15 0.37 8.44
CA LEU A 206 -9.13 0.51 9.48
C LEU A 206 -9.28 1.82 10.29
N LEU A 207 -9.75 2.91 9.68
CA LEU A 207 -10.15 4.12 10.44
C LEU A 207 -11.23 3.81 11.49
N VAL A 208 -12.19 2.92 11.18
CA VAL A 208 -13.19 2.47 12.15
C VAL A 208 -12.54 1.61 13.25
N ALA A 209 -11.58 0.74 12.93
CA ALA A 209 -10.85 -0.06 13.92
C ALA A 209 -9.99 0.81 14.86
N GLN A 210 -9.55 1.98 14.39
CA GLN A 210 -8.80 2.97 15.16
C GLN A 210 -9.69 3.81 16.11
N GLN A 211 -11.02 3.84 15.93
CA GLN A 211 -11.90 4.59 16.84
C GLN A 211 -11.90 4.04 18.28
N PRO A 212 -12.07 2.72 18.52
CA PRO A 212 -12.04 2.17 19.87
C PRO A 212 -10.64 2.00 20.47
N ASN A 213 -9.57 2.05 19.66
CA ASN A 213 -8.20 1.94 20.16
C ASN A 213 -7.15 2.58 19.23
N SER A 214 -6.09 3.14 19.81
CA SER A 214 -5.02 3.83 19.09
C SER A 214 -3.90 2.94 18.53
N GLY A 215 -3.94 1.62 18.77
CA GLY A 215 -2.93 0.66 18.31
C GLY A 215 -3.04 0.31 16.83
N VAL A 216 -4.18 0.56 16.19
CA VAL A 216 -4.33 0.44 14.73
C VAL A 216 -3.70 1.65 14.04
N ASN A 217 -2.91 1.40 13.00
CA ASN A 217 -2.35 2.41 12.10
C ASN A 217 -2.89 2.19 10.67
N PRO A 218 -4.02 2.84 10.31
CA PRO A 218 -4.70 2.64 9.03
C PRO A 218 -3.80 2.89 7.81
N TRP A 219 -2.89 3.87 7.90
CA TRP A 219 -1.97 4.19 6.81
C TRP A 219 -0.91 3.12 6.62
N LEU A 220 -0.27 2.63 7.68
CA LEU A 220 0.77 1.61 7.60
C LEU A 220 0.22 0.27 7.09
N SER A 221 -0.87 -0.20 7.67
CA SER A 221 -1.51 -1.46 7.25
C SER A 221 -2.02 -1.37 5.80
N THR A 222 -2.60 -0.23 5.39
CA THR A 222 -3.07 -0.06 3.99
C THR A 222 -1.92 0.17 3.01
N ALA A 223 -0.83 0.80 3.42
CA ALA A 223 0.39 0.90 2.62
C ALA A 223 0.98 -0.50 2.35
N THR A 224 1.05 -1.35 3.37
CA THR A 224 1.51 -2.74 3.24
C THR A 224 0.62 -3.54 2.28
N TYR A 225 -0.70 -3.46 2.46
CA TYR A 225 -1.71 -4.05 1.58
C TYR A 225 -1.57 -3.59 0.12
N TRP A 226 -1.48 -2.29 -0.12
CA TRP A 226 -1.29 -1.72 -1.47
C TRP A 226 0.03 -2.15 -2.11
N VAL A 227 1.12 -2.15 -1.33
CA VAL A 227 2.45 -2.58 -1.81
C VAL A 227 2.41 -4.05 -2.26
N GLY A 228 1.68 -4.93 -1.58
CA GLY A 228 1.48 -6.32 -1.98
C GLY A 228 0.86 -6.50 -3.37
N PHE A 229 -0.08 -5.63 -3.76
CA PHE A 229 -0.63 -5.63 -5.12
C PHE A 229 0.36 -5.17 -6.19
N VAL A 230 1.10 -4.08 -5.94
CA VAL A 230 1.85 -3.35 -6.99
C VAL A 230 3.33 -3.72 -7.10
N ARG A 231 3.89 -4.49 -6.16
CA ARG A 231 5.28 -4.96 -6.22
C ARG A 231 5.46 -6.04 -7.29
N GLU A 232 6.72 -6.29 -7.67
CA GLU A 232 7.07 -7.38 -8.59
C GLU A 232 6.50 -8.72 -8.11
N GLY A 233 5.82 -9.42 -9.02
CA GLY A 233 5.09 -10.65 -8.77
C GLY A 233 3.62 -10.47 -8.40
N GLY A 234 3.24 -9.33 -7.80
CA GLY A 234 1.90 -9.07 -7.26
C GLY A 234 0.76 -9.05 -8.29
N ALA A 235 -0.49 -9.07 -7.81
CA ALA A 235 -1.67 -9.20 -8.69
C ALA A 235 -1.88 -8.02 -9.65
N TRP A 236 -1.37 -6.82 -9.30
CA TRP A 236 -1.39 -5.65 -10.20
C TRP A 236 -0.05 -5.44 -10.95
N ASP A 237 0.87 -6.41 -10.88
CA ASP A 237 2.13 -6.41 -11.64
C ASP A 237 1.90 -6.80 -13.12
N TYR A 238 1.18 -5.95 -13.85
CA TYR A 238 0.65 -6.29 -15.16
C TYR A 238 1.71 -6.63 -16.22
N LYS A 239 2.98 -6.18 -16.07
CA LYS A 239 4.10 -6.64 -16.92
C LYS A 239 4.24 -8.17 -16.89
N VAL A 240 4.16 -8.77 -15.71
CA VAL A 240 4.21 -10.22 -15.49
C VAL A 240 2.84 -10.83 -15.82
N GLN A 241 1.78 -10.36 -15.15
CA GLN A 241 0.44 -10.99 -15.23
C GLN A 241 -0.16 -10.99 -16.64
N LYS A 242 0.27 -10.09 -17.53
CA LYS A 242 -0.16 -10.01 -18.93
C LYS A 242 0.99 -10.21 -19.94
N ASN A 243 2.10 -10.83 -19.52
CA ASN A 243 3.23 -11.22 -20.38
C ASN A 243 3.71 -10.12 -21.35
N TYR A 244 3.92 -8.90 -20.84
CA TYR A 244 4.38 -7.73 -21.60
C TYR A 244 3.52 -7.34 -22.83
N GLN A 245 2.26 -7.79 -22.92
CA GLN A 245 1.40 -7.50 -24.07
C GLN A 245 1.05 -6.01 -24.22
N THR A 246 0.74 -5.60 -25.45
CA THR A 246 0.18 -4.28 -25.78
C THR A 246 -1.34 -4.36 -25.89
N PHE A 247 -2.03 -3.38 -25.32
CA PHE A 247 -3.48 -3.26 -25.28
C PHE A 247 -3.95 -1.94 -25.89
N CYS A 248 -5.16 -1.96 -26.46
CA CYS A 248 -5.88 -0.80 -26.94
C CYS A 248 -6.71 -0.20 -25.79
N CYS A 249 -6.19 0.82 -25.14
CA CYS A 249 -6.70 1.28 -23.85
C CYS A 249 -7.70 2.45 -23.95
N THR A 250 -8.57 2.51 -22.95
CA THR A 250 -9.43 3.66 -22.63
C THR A 250 -9.17 4.13 -21.21
N PHE A 251 -8.85 5.43 -21.04
CA PHE A 251 -8.56 6.09 -19.76
C PHE A 251 -8.63 7.61 -19.88
N GLY A 252 -8.87 8.34 -18.78
CA GLY A 252 -8.82 9.81 -18.78
C GLY A 252 -9.75 10.50 -19.79
N GLY A 253 -10.86 9.86 -20.18
CA GLY A 253 -11.78 10.35 -21.21
C GLY A 253 -11.32 10.11 -22.67
N VAL A 254 -10.14 9.52 -22.90
CA VAL A 254 -9.66 9.15 -24.24
C VAL A 254 -9.68 7.63 -24.47
N SER A 255 -9.90 7.23 -25.71
CA SER A 255 -9.92 5.82 -26.16
C SER A 255 -8.92 5.58 -27.29
N GLY A 256 -8.72 4.31 -27.67
CA GLY A 256 -7.84 3.93 -28.78
C GLY A 256 -6.36 4.21 -28.50
N GLN A 257 -5.93 4.11 -27.24
CA GLN A 257 -4.56 4.39 -26.82
C GLN A 257 -3.75 3.10 -26.70
N ASP A 258 -2.87 2.82 -27.66
CA ASP A 258 -1.98 1.65 -27.58
C ASP A 258 -0.96 1.82 -26.42
N ARG A 259 -0.96 0.89 -25.45
CA ARG A 259 -0.09 0.89 -24.25
C ARG A 259 0.40 -0.52 -23.91
N SER A 260 1.64 -0.65 -23.45
CA SER A 260 2.18 -1.90 -22.89
C SER A 260 1.60 -2.18 -21.50
N ALA A 261 1.55 -3.45 -21.10
CA ALA A 261 1.13 -3.84 -19.75
C ALA A 261 1.96 -3.20 -18.64
N GLU A 262 3.25 -2.98 -18.88
CA GLU A 262 4.18 -2.19 -18.07
C GLU A 262 3.70 -0.74 -17.86
N TRP A 263 3.35 -0.03 -18.94
CA TRP A 263 2.80 1.33 -18.85
C TRP A 263 1.47 1.35 -18.09
N ILE A 264 0.63 0.32 -18.26
CA ILE A 264 -0.65 0.18 -17.55
C ILE A 264 -0.42 -0.07 -16.05
N GLY A 265 0.60 -0.87 -15.69
CA GLY A 265 1.02 -1.07 -14.30
C GLY A 265 1.46 0.23 -13.64
N ASN A 266 2.35 0.99 -14.29
CA ASN A 266 2.83 2.28 -13.78
C ASN A 266 1.73 3.35 -13.72
N TYR A 267 0.77 3.33 -14.66
CA TYR A 267 -0.44 4.16 -14.58
C TYR A 267 -1.31 3.76 -13.38
N ASN A 268 -1.54 2.46 -13.15
CA ASN A 268 -2.29 1.97 -11.99
C ASN A 268 -1.60 2.30 -10.66
N TYR A 269 -0.27 2.16 -10.59
CA TYR A 269 0.57 2.55 -9.45
C TYR A 269 0.38 4.04 -9.10
N GLY A 270 0.49 4.95 -10.09
CA GLY A 270 0.24 6.37 -9.88
C GLY A 270 -1.22 6.69 -9.49
N TYR A 271 -2.18 5.99 -10.09
CA TYR A 271 -3.62 6.20 -9.86
C TYR A 271 -4.03 5.77 -8.44
N THR A 272 -3.62 4.58 -8.01
CA THR A 272 -3.97 4.00 -6.71
C THR A 272 -3.13 4.58 -5.58
N GLY A 273 -1.82 4.77 -5.81
CA GLY A 273 -0.87 5.28 -4.83
C GLY A 273 -1.16 6.71 -4.35
N LYS A 274 -1.82 7.55 -5.17
CA LYS A 274 -2.29 8.90 -4.80
C LYS A 274 -3.09 8.93 -3.49
N PHE A 275 -3.82 7.85 -3.18
CA PHE A 275 -4.62 7.78 -1.97
C PHE A 275 -3.78 7.76 -0.67
N LEU A 276 -2.52 7.31 -0.75
CA LEU A 276 -1.64 7.09 0.40
C LEU A 276 -0.37 7.98 0.39
N PHE A 277 0.06 8.44 -0.80
CA PHE A 277 1.36 9.07 -1.01
C PHE A 277 1.27 10.28 -1.96
N ASP A 278 2.16 11.25 -1.78
CA ASP A 278 2.37 12.30 -2.77
C ASP A 278 3.15 11.79 -3.99
N LEU A 279 3.03 12.52 -5.11
CA LEU A 279 3.66 12.15 -6.39
C LEU A 279 5.19 12.01 -6.30
N ASN A 280 5.87 12.84 -5.51
CA ASN A 280 7.33 12.75 -5.33
C ASN A 280 7.73 11.43 -4.62
N THR A 281 6.90 10.98 -3.69
CA THR A 281 7.09 9.73 -2.95
C THR A 281 6.84 8.51 -3.85
N LEU A 282 5.87 8.59 -4.76
CA LEU A 282 5.63 7.57 -5.80
C LEU A 282 6.76 7.52 -6.83
N HIS A 283 7.24 8.69 -7.30
CA HIS A 283 8.44 8.80 -8.14
C HIS A 283 9.68 8.21 -7.47
N MET A 284 9.88 8.44 -6.17
CA MET A 284 10.98 7.84 -5.42
C MET A 284 10.83 6.32 -5.30
N GLY A 285 9.62 5.81 -5.10
CA GLY A 285 9.35 4.36 -5.10
C GLY A 285 9.75 3.71 -6.44
N SER A 286 9.26 4.27 -7.56
CA SER A 286 9.63 3.85 -8.92
C SER A 286 11.15 3.86 -9.13
N TYR A 287 11.81 4.95 -8.70
CA TYR A 287 13.25 5.12 -8.85
C TYR A 287 14.09 4.12 -8.05
N VAL A 288 13.67 3.72 -6.84
CA VAL A 288 14.41 2.69 -6.08
C VAL A 288 14.11 1.28 -6.61
N VAL A 289 12.87 1.00 -7.04
CA VAL A 289 12.47 -0.31 -7.63
C VAL A 289 13.14 -0.57 -8.98
N SER A 290 13.22 0.43 -9.86
CA SER A 290 14.02 0.39 -11.10
C SER A 290 15.54 0.30 -10.86
N GLY A 291 15.96 0.18 -9.60
CA GLY A 291 17.35 0.00 -9.21
C GLY A 291 18.18 1.28 -9.26
N MET A 292 17.52 2.45 -9.30
CA MET A 292 18.09 3.79 -9.54
C MET A 292 18.58 4.01 -10.97
N ASP A 293 17.89 3.46 -11.99
CA ASP A 293 18.13 3.82 -13.40
C ASP A 293 17.57 5.23 -13.68
N PRO A 294 18.37 6.23 -14.11
CA PRO A 294 17.87 7.55 -14.47
C PRO A 294 16.79 7.57 -15.58
N LYS A 295 16.65 6.49 -16.36
CA LYS A 295 15.62 6.36 -17.41
C LYS A 295 14.18 6.30 -16.87
N ASP A 296 13.99 5.82 -15.64
CA ASP A 296 12.71 5.75 -14.91
C ASP A 296 11.90 7.06 -15.01
N LYS A 297 12.59 8.21 -14.99
CA LYS A 297 12.05 9.57 -15.16
C LYS A 297 11.46 9.87 -16.55
N THR A 298 11.73 9.01 -17.53
CA THR A 298 11.36 9.17 -18.95
C THR A 298 10.55 8.00 -19.49
N THR A 299 10.57 6.84 -18.82
CA THR A 299 9.80 5.64 -19.16
C THR A 299 8.57 5.47 -18.26
N ASP A 300 8.75 5.58 -16.94
CA ASP A 300 7.78 5.15 -15.93
C ASP A 300 7.02 6.35 -15.35
N TRP A 301 7.73 7.41 -14.96
CA TRP A 301 7.12 8.64 -14.40
C TRP A 301 6.02 9.24 -15.30
N PRO A 302 6.14 9.29 -16.65
CA PRO A 302 5.07 9.81 -17.52
C PRO A 302 3.78 8.96 -17.53
N ALA A 303 3.82 7.73 -17.03
CA ALA A 303 2.64 6.90 -16.77
C ALA A 303 2.08 7.19 -15.36
N ILE A 304 2.96 7.24 -14.35
CA ILE A 304 2.63 7.54 -12.95
C ILE A 304 1.94 8.91 -12.83
N ASP A 305 2.48 9.95 -13.47
CA ASP A 305 1.92 11.32 -13.53
C ASP A 305 0.49 11.33 -14.08
N LYS A 306 0.22 10.51 -15.10
CA LYS A 306 -1.10 10.39 -15.72
C LYS A 306 -2.07 9.58 -14.87
N GLY A 307 -1.59 8.55 -14.18
CA GLY A 307 -2.37 7.85 -13.17
C GLY A 307 -2.82 8.81 -12.06
N TYR A 308 -1.85 9.48 -11.45
CA TYR A 308 -2.04 10.40 -10.33
C TYR A 308 -2.93 11.60 -10.69
N SER A 309 -2.76 12.19 -11.88
CA SER A 309 -3.60 13.32 -12.31
C SER A 309 -5.03 12.93 -12.74
N HIS A 310 -5.29 11.66 -13.07
CA HIS A 310 -6.64 11.15 -13.37
C HIS A 310 -7.35 10.51 -12.18
N ALA A 311 -6.66 10.25 -11.07
CA ALA A 311 -7.26 9.68 -9.86
C ALA A 311 -8.06 10.72 -9.07
N PRO A 312 -9.09 10.31 -8.28
CA PRO A 312 -9.91 11.21 -7.47
C PRO A 312 -9.10 12.04 -6.47
#